data_AF-A0A9E0U950-F1
#
_entry.id   AF-A0A9E0U950-F1
#
_cell.length_a   1.000
_cell.length_b   1.000
_cell.length_c   1.000
_cell.angle_alpha   90.00
_cell.angle_beta   90.00
_cell.angle_gamma   90.00
#
_symmetry.space_group_name_H-M   'P 1'
#
loop_
_entity.id
_entity.type
_entity.pdbx_description
1 polymer ?
#
loop_
_entity_poly.entity_id
_entity_poly.type
_entity_poly.pdbx_seq_one_letter_code
_entity_poly.pdbx_strand_id
1 'polypeptide(L)'
;MESRKTEQSKLPWSAVPRRRASDWLIGRLRLPIIIASVISSLTYADMGHAAPTPGKKPFSSRQQGLRIQVEGGGWGQVPKAAIETVLYSVADELMARLPRKLATPIVVTHTESSPIALYERGPQGEYLIRLHASGEDWQFYVYEFAHELCHLLSNYEENVGADPTKYNQWFEETLCETASLFTLKNLATTWEAAPPGPEWVAQAGKLRRFFNLLINEAHRQLPPNSPLASWLRTNEEALKRDPYLRKKNEVVANLLLPLFEKHPENWDALTYLNLNPTDARSNFQQYLNHWYQNAPDEHKLFVSRILTVLLQDGKPPLAAPLIASGGAGAGVAGVPGKDEGGPRRAR
;
A
#
# COMPACT_ATOMS: atom_id res chain seq x y z
N MET A 1 49.98 40.90 40.43
CA MET A 1 50.83 39.69 40.42
C MET A 1 49.90 38.51 40.66
N GLU A 2 49.95 37.50 39.78
CA GLU A 2 49.09 36.30 39.72
C GLU A 2 47.62 36.47 39.28
N SER A 3 47.43 36.35 37.96
CA SER A 3 46.18 35.95 37.30
C SER A 3 46.20 34.43 37.14
N ARG A 4 45.36 33.69 37.89
CA ARG A 4 45.03 32.30 37.56
C ARG A 4 43.86 32.26 36.59
N LYS A 5 44.15 31.91 35.33
CA LYS A 5 43.16 31.48 34.35
C LYS A 5 42.66 30.08 34.74
N THR A 6 41.37 29.91 34.94
CA THR A 6 40.72 28.60 35.03
C THR A 6 40.26 28.18 33.63
N GLU A 7 40.99 27.23 33.08
CA GLU A 7 40.65 26.46 31.89
C GLU A 7 39.74 25.31 32.35
N GLN A 8 38.45 25.34 32.01
CA GLN A 8 37.57 24.18 32.20
C GLN A 8 37.25 23.56 30.84
N SER A 9 37.75 22.34 30.74
CA SER A 9 37.74 21.39 29.65
C SER A 9 36.35 20.97 29.20
N LYS A 10 36.17 20.98 27.89
CA LYS A 10 35.14 20.26 27.14
C LYS A 10 35.16 18.77 27.53
N LEU A 11 34.02 18.23 27.95
CA LEU A 11 33.81 16.78 28.04
C LEU A 11 32.79 16.33 26.97
N PRO A 12 33.05 15.23 26.26
CA PRO A 12 32.29 14.80 25.10
C PRO A 12 31.02 14.03 25.49
N TRP A 13 29.97 14.23 24.69
CA TRP A 13 28.69 13.52 24.79
C TRP A 13 28.89 12.01 24.65
N SER A 14 28.33 11.27 25.60
CA SER A 14 28.37 9.82 25.73
C SER A 14 27.76 9.09 24.54
N ALA A 15 28.50 8.09 24.07
CA ALA A 15 28.18 7.20 22.96
C ALA A 15 26.87 6.42 23.17
N VAL A 16 25.95 6.56 22.23
CA VAL A 16 24.86 5.60 21.99
C VAL A 16 25.42 4.46 21.12
N PRO A 17 25.26 3.17 21.49
CA PRO A 17 25.88 2.08 20.74
C PRO A 17 25.25 1.93 19.35
N ARG A 18 26.02 2.20 18.30
CA ARG A 18 25.72 1.74 16.93
C ARG A 18 25.86 0.21 16.89
N ARG A 19 24.76 -0.53 16.94
CA ARG A 19 24.78 -1.96 16.60
C ARG A 19 24.83 -2.10 15.08
N ARG A 20 25.81 -2.85 14.60
CA ARG A 20 26.02 -3.17 13.19
C ARG A 20 24.88 -4.07 12.73
N ALA A 21 24.06 -3.60 11.79
CA ALA A 21 23.21 -4.46 11.00
C ALA A 21 24.06 -5.02 9.85
N SER A 22 24.81 -6.07 10.15
CA SER A 22 25.55 -6.85 9.17
C SER A 22 25.32 -8.31 9.49
N ASP A 23 24.32 -8.90 8.85
CA ASP A 23 24.22 -10.33 8.55
C ASP A 23 23.28 -10.47 7.34
N TRP A 24 23.84 -10.13 6.18
CA TRP A 24 23.24 -10.37 4.88
C TRP A 24 23.30 -11.87 4.54
N LEU A 25 22.20 -12.31 3.93
CA LEU A 25 21.95 -13.65 3.42
C LEU A 25 23.06 -14.14 2.47
N ILE A 26 23.90 -15.05 2.95
CA ILE A 26 24.58 -16.03 2.10
C ILE A 26 24.24 -17.42 2.63
N GLY A 27 23.21 -18.01 2.03
CA GLY A 27 22.80 -19.39 2.29
C GLY A 27 22.60 -20.12 0.98
N ARG A 28 23.69 -20.66 0.41
CA ARG A 28 23.59 -21.70 -0.61
C ARG A 28 22.95 -22.93 0.04
N LEU A 29 21.71 -23.27 -0.34
CA LEU A 29 21.13 -24.58 0.00
C LEU A 29 20.89 -25.40 -1.27
N ARG A 30 21.53 -26.57 -1.28
CA ARG A 30 21.31 -27.67 -2.22
C ARG A 30 19.94 -28.30 -1.91
N LEU A 31 19.10 -28.47 -2.93
CA LEU A 31 17.87 -29.26 -2.86
C LEU A 31 18.16 -30.74 -2.56
N PRO A 32 17.30 -31.39 -1.77
CA PRO A 32 16.81 -32.71 -2.13
C PRO A 32 15.33 -32.60 -2.54
N ILE A 33 15.04 -33.20 -3.69
CA ILE A 33 13.71 -33.37 -4.26
C ILE A 33 12.91 -34.31 -3.35
N ILE A 34 11.78 -33.84 -2.81
CA ILE A 34 10.73 -34.71 -2.30
C ILE A 34 9.42 -34.29 -2.97
N ILE A 35 8.97 -35.13 -3.90
CA ILE A 35 7.67 -35.03 -4.55
C ILE A 35 6.65 -35.59 -3.56
N ALA A 36 5.76 -34.73 -3.07
CA ALA A 36 4.53 -35.15 -2.41
C ALA A 36 3.37 -34.37 -3.02
N SER A 37 2.67 -35.03 -3.94
CA SER A 37 1.48 -34.55 -4.63
C SER A 37 0.30 -34.52 -3.66
N VAL A 38 -0.23 -33.33 -3.37
CA VAL A 38 -1.58 -33.17 -2.81
C VAL A 38 -2.35 -32.22 -3.73
N ILE A 39 -3.23 -32.81 -4.52
CA ILE A 39 -4.21 -32.10 -5.34
C ILE A 39 -5.24 -31.53 -4.37
N SER A 40 -5.15 -30.22 -4.11
CA SER A 40 -6.25 -29.45 -3.53
C SER A 40 -6.81 -28.55 -4.63
N SER A 41 -7.89 -29.02 -5.24
CA SER A 41 -8.65 -28.28 -6.24
C SER A 41 -9.35 -27.09 -5.57
N LEU A 42 -8.67 -25.95 -5.51
CA LEU A 42 -9.35 -24.67 -5.32
C LEU A 42 -9.64 -24.12 -6.71
N THR A 43 -10.93 -24.17 -7.08
CA THR A 43 -11.45 -23.42 -8.22
C THR A 43 -11.25 -21.93 -7.93
N TYR A 44 -10.16 -21.37 -8.45
CA TYR A 44 -10.00 -19.94 -8.60
C TYR A 44 -11.04 -19.54 -9.65
N ALA A 45 -12.20 -19.05 -9.19
CA ALA A 45 -13.14 -18.41 -10.09
C ALA A 45 -12.41 -17.21 -10.68
N ASP A 46 -12.34 -17.19 -12.01
CA ASP A 46 -11.78 -16.13 -12.83
C ASP A 46 -12.37 -14.80 -12.36
N MET A 47 -11.59 -14.05 -11.57
CA MET A 47 -11.97 -12.72 -11.11
C MET A 47 -11.75 -11.79 -12.29
N GLY A 48 -12.82 -11.64 -13.07
CA GLY A 48 -12.89 -10.74 -14.22
C GLY A 48 -12.26 -9.41 -13.86
N HIS A 49 -11.14 -9.13 -14.51
CA HIS A 49 -10.50 -7.83 -14.46
C HIS A 49 -11.52 -6.85 -15.04
N ALA A 50 -11.88 -5.81 -14.28
CA ALA A 50 -12.55 -4.67 -14.88
C ALA A 50 -11.59 -4.13 -15.94
N ALA A 51 -11.88 -4.39 -17.21
CA ALA A 51 -11.12 -3.81 -18.30
C ALA A 51 -11.13 -2.28 -18.11
N PRO A 52 -9.99 -1.59 -18.31
CA PRO A 52 -9.93 -0.14 -18.19
C PRO A 52 -11.01 0.45 -19.10
N THR A 53 -11.83 1.32 -18.53
CA THR A 53 -12.92 1.97 -19.27
C THR A 53 -12.29 2.79 -20.40
N PRO A 54 -12.64 2.56 -21.68
CA PRO A 54 -12.05 3.31 -22.77
C PRO A 54 -12.40 4.80 -22.64
N GLY A 55 -11.38 5.67 -22.49
CA GLY A 55 -11.54 7.11 -22.71
C GLY A 55 -11.19 8.06 -21.55
N LYS A 56 -10.86 7.59 -20.33
CA LYS A 56 -10.21 8.45 -19.34
C LYS A 56 -8.70 8.43 -19.55
N LYS A 57 -8.08 9.60 -19.74
CA LYS A 57 -6.62 9.70 -19.72
C LYS A 57 -6.13 9.20 -18.34
N PRO A 58 -5.12 8.34 -18.30
CA PRO A 58 -4.55 7.90 -17.03
C PRO A 58 -4.03 9.12 -16.24
N PHE A 59 -4.12 9.04 -14.92
CA PHE A 59 -3.56 10.05 -14.03
C PHE A 59 -2.05 10.17 -14.27
N SER A 60 -1.52 11.39 -14.23
CA SER A 60 -0.09 11.65 -14.32
C SER A 60 0.32 12.58 -13.19
N SER A 61 0.91 12.02 -12.14
CA SER A 61 1.44 12.74 -10.99
C SER A 61 2.40 13.86 -11.40
N ARG A 62 3.25 13.61 -12.41
CA ARG A 62 4.16 14.62 -12.98
C ARG A 62 3.39 15.82 -13.53
N GLN A 63 2.31 15.59 -14.30
CA GLN A 63 1.48 16.68 -14.83
C GLN A 63 0.70 17.42 -13.74
N GLN A 64 0.40 16.74 -12.63
CA GLN A 64 -0.24 17.32 -11.46
C GLN A 64 0.73 18.11 -10.56
N GLY A 65 2.02 18.14 -10.90
CA GLY A 65 3.05 18.93 -10.21
C GLY A 65 3.94 18.14 -9.25
N LEU A 66 3.82 16.81 -9.19
CA LEU A 66 4.77 15.98 -8.44
C LEU A 66 6.17 16.13 -9.05
N ARG A 67 7.17 16.32 -8.20
CA ARG A 67 8.57 16.41 -8.58
C ARG A 67 9.39 15.35 -7.85
N ILE A 68 9.68 14.25 -8.53
CA ILE A 68 10.65 13.23 -8.12
C ILE A 68 11.99 13.55 -8.79
N GLN A 69 13.06 13.62 -8.00
CA GLN A 69 14.42 13.90 -8.44
C GLN A 69 15.34 12.77 -7.99
N VAL A 70 15.95 12.05 -8.93
CA VAL A 70 16.92 11.01 -8.60
C VAL A 70 18.32 11.60 -8.55
N GLU A 71 18.98 11.50 -7.39
CA GLU A 71 20.27 12.13 -7.13
C GLU A 71 21.37 11.13 -6.75
N GLY A 72 22.59 11.63 -6.61
CA GLY A 72 23.74 10.82 -6.20
C GLY A 72 24.22 9.79 -7.24
N GLY A 73 25.02 8.83 -6.78
CA GLY A 73 25.49 7.65 -7.53
C GLY A 73 25.00 6.36 -6.87
N GLY A 74 25.62 5.22 -7.20
CA GLY A 74 25.25 3.90 -6.64
C GLY A 74 24.21 3.13 -7.46
N TRP A 75 23.61 3.77 -8.46
CA TRP A 75 22.59 3.19 -9.32
C TRP A 75 23.08 2.17 -10.36
N GLY A 76 24.39 1.91 -10.45
CA GLY A 76 24.98 1.13 -11.54
C GLY A 76 25.04 1.94 -12.84
N GLN A 77 24.81 1.28 -13.99
CA GLN A 77 24.92 1.89 -15.32
C GLN A 77 23.60 2.45 -15.86
N VAL A 78 22.53 2.46 -15.06
CA VAL A 78 21.23 2.95 -15.53
C VAL A 78 21.14 4.48 -15.43
N PRO A 79 20.57 5.17 -16.43
CA PRO A 79 20.35 6.60 -16.36
C PRO A 79 19.32 6.97 -15.28
N LYS A 80 19.57 8.06 -14.55
CA LYS A 80 18.63 8.60 -13.54
C LYS A 80 17.24 8.87 -14.12
N ALA A 81 17.17 9.36 -15.35
CA ALA A 81 15.89 9.60 -16.04
C ALA A 81 15.08 8.30 -16.24
N ALA A 82 15.75 7.16 -16.44
CA ALA A 82 15.08 5.86 -16.53
C ALA A 82 14.51 5.45 -15.17
N ILE A 83 15.27 5.67 -14.09
CA ILE A 83 14.78 5.45 -12.71
C ILE A 83 13.56 6.32 -12.46
N GLU A 84 13.64 7.64 -12.71
CA GLU A 84 12.52 8.56 -12.55
C GLU A 84 11.27 8.09 -13.28
N THR A 85 11.40 7.62 -14.53
CA THR A 85 10.26 7.05 -15.28
C THR A 85 9.56 5.91 -14.53
N VAL A 86 10.32 5.02 -13.89
CA VAL A 86 9.76 3.93 -13.05
C VAL A 86 9.09 4.51 -11.81
N LEU A 87 9.74 5.44 -11.10
CA LEU A 87 9.20 6.03 -9.89
C LEU A 87 7.91 6.83 -10.15
N TYR A 88 7.83 7.54 -11.27
CA TYR A 88 6.59 8.19 -11.71
C TYR A 88 5.51 7.16 -12.07
N SER A 89 5.87 6.03 -12.69
CA SER A 89 4.89 4.95 -12.96
C SER A 89 4.30 4.40 -11.66
N VAL A 90 5.13 4.22 -10.62
CA VAL A 90 4.67 3.80 -9.27
C VAL A 90 3.75 4.85 -8.66
N ALA A 91 4.14 6.12 -8.72
CA ALA A 91 3.35 7.23 -8.21
C ALA A 91 1.99 7.35 -8.91
N ASP A 92 1.96 7.13 -10.23
CA ASP A 92 0.75 7.18 -11.04
C ASP A 92 -0.24 6.03 -10.73
N GLU A 93 0.28 4.87 -10.32
CA GLU A 93 -0.56 3.73 -9.89
C GLU A 93 -1.12 3.90 -8.46
N LEU A 94 -0.38 4.56 -7.55
CA LEU A 94 -0.78 4.72 -6.15
C LEU A 94 -1.61 5.98 -5.85
N MET A 95 -1.77 6.89 -6.81
CA MET A 95 -2.46 8.15 -6.59
C MET A 95 -3.51 8.41 -7.65
N ALA A 96 -4.72 8.79 -7.22
CA ALA A 96 -5.73 9.35 -8.11
C ALA A 96 -5.70 10.88 -8.14
N ARG A 97 -5.09 11.50 -7.11
CA ARG A 97 -4.87 12.94 -6.97
C ARG A 97 -3.54 13.20 -6.27
N LEU A 98 -2.90 14.33 -6.56
CA LEU A 98 -1.69 14.72 -5.85
C LEU A 98 -2.05 15.28 -4.46
N PRO A 99 -1.59 14.67 -3.35
CA PRO A 99 -1.75 15.28 -2.03
C PRO A 99 -1.00 16.61 -1.96
N ARG A 100 -1.63 17.63 -1.36
CA ARG A 100 -1.06 19.00 -1.31
C ARG A 100 0.37 19.05 -0.77
N LYS A 101 0.70 18.20 0.20
CA LYS A 101 2.04 18.13 0.79
C LYS A 101 3.12 17.68 -0.19
N LEU A 102 2.76 16.91 -1.21
CA LEU A 102 3.67 16.46 -2.27
C LEU A 102 3.83 17.48 -3.42
N ALA A 103 3.37 18.72 -3.23
CA ALA A 103 3.87 19.86 -4.02
C ALA A 103 5.37 20.14 -3.76
N THR A 104 5.84 19.71 -2.59
CA THR A 104 7.25 19.66 -2.21
C THR A 104 7.93 18.48 -2.91
N PRO A 105 9.14 18.65 -3.49
CA PRO A 105 9.84 17.57 -4.18
C PRO A 105 10.16 16.36 -3.29
N ILE A 106 10.27 15.20 -3.93
CA ILE A 106 10.82 13.97 -3.36
C ILE A 106 12.20 13.76 -4.00
N VAL A 107 13.25 13.82 -3.20
CA VAL A 107 14.61 13.49 -3.60
C VAL A 107 14.87 12.02 -3.28
N VAL A 108 15.30 11.26 -4.28
CA VAL A 108 15.55 9.82 -4.17
C VAL A 108 17.03 9.55 -4.38
N THR A 109 17.65 8.89 -3.40
CA THR A 109 19.10 8.57 -3.40
C THR A 109 19.36 7.09 -3.16
N HIS A 110 20.55 6.60 -3.51
CA HIS A 110 20.93 5.21 -3.28
C HIS A 110 21.37 4.95 -1.82
N THR A 111 21.19 3.72 -1.35
CA THR A 111 21.72 3.22 -0.08
C THR A 111 22.15 1.76 -0.16
N GLU A 112 23.24 1.40 0.50
CA GLU A 112 23.66 -0.01 0.69
C GLU A 112 22.92 -0.70 1.86
N SER A 113 22.02 0.02 2.52
CA SER A 113 21.19 -0.47 3.65
C SER A 113 19.75 -0.70 3.18
N SER A 114 18.84 -1.04 4.10
CA SER A 114 17.41 -1.12 3.76
C SER A 114 16.87 0.21 3.22
N PRO A 115 15.90 0.17 2.29
CA PRO A 115 15.17 1.34 1.85
C PRO A 115 14.52 2.07 3.02
N ILE A 116 14.37 3.40 2.89
CA ILE A 116 13.81 4.25 3.95
C ILE A 116 13.34 5.61 3.43
N ALA A 117 12.14 6.01 3.85
CA ALA A 117 11.68 7.40 3.91
C ALA A 117 12.21 8.06 5.19
N LEU A 118 13.10 9.05 5.04
CA LEU A 118 13.70 9.72 6.19
C LEU A 118 12.71 10.68 6.84
N TYR A 119 12.70 10.74 8.18
CA TYR A 119 11.93 11.76 8.89
C TYR A 119 12.48 13.17 8.67
N GLU A 120 13.80 13.30 8.50
CA GLU A 120 14.40 14.57 8.15
C GLU A 120 13.98 15.03 6.74
N ARG A 121 13.81 16.34 6.61
CA ARG A 121 13.62 16.99 5.30
C ARG A 121 14.95 17.43 4.72
N GLY A 122 14.99 17.56 3.41
CA GLY A 122 16.08 18.22 2.72
C GLY A 122 16.16 19.72 3.06
N PRO A 123 17.25 20.40 2.66
CA PRO A 123 17.48 21.81 2.99
C PRO A 123 16.39 22.78 2.51
N GLN A 124 15.62 22.41 1.47
CA GLN A 124 14.49 23.20 0.96
C GLN A 124 13.14 22.60 1.35
N GLY A 125 13.14 21.68 2.33
CA GLY A 125 11.94 21.00 2.81
C GLY A 125 11.62 19.71 2.06
N GLU A 126 12.49 19.23 1.17
CA GLU A 126 12.25 18.05 0.34
C GLU A 126 11.97 16.80 1.17
N TYR A 127 11.08 15.96 0.67
CA TYR A 127 10.97 14.59 1.15
C TYR A 127 12.20 13.81 0.67
N LEU A 128 12.78 12.98 1.55
CA LEU A 128 13.97 12.20 1.23
C LEU A 128 13.66 10.71 1.30
N ILE A 129 13.83 10.00 0.18
CA ILE A 129 13.72 8.54 0.11
C ILE A 129 15.08 7.97 -0.29
N ARG A 130 15.46 6.87 0.34
CA ARG A 130 16.66 6.11 -0.02
C ARG A 130 16.25 4.72 -0.48
N LEU A 131 16.73 4.31 -1.65
CA LEU A 131 16.45 2.98 -2.22
C LEU A 131 17.75 2.17 -2.30
N HIS A 132 17.61 0.86 -2.12
CA HIS A 132 18.70 -0.10 -2.32
C HIS A 132 18.74 -0.61 -3.77
N ALA A 133 17.61 -0.54 -4.48
CA ALA A 133 17.52 -0.91 -5.88
C ALA A 133 18.64 -0.26 -6.72
N SER A 134 19.29 -1.07 -7.56
CA SER A 134 20.38 -0.65 -8.43
C SER A 134 20.35 -1.42 -9.75
N GLY A 135 21.03 -0.90 -10.77
CA GLY A 135 21.07 -1.52 -12.09
C GLY A 135 19.69 -1.59 -12.75
N GLU A 136 19.48 -2.62 -13.58
CA GLU A 136 18.25 -2.87 -14.33
C GLU A 136 17.25 -3.78 -13.60
N ASP A 137 17.40 -3.94 -12.28
CA ASP A 137 16.48 -4.71 -11.44
C ASP A 137 15.23 -3.89 -11.08
N TRP A 138 14.49 -3.51 -12.11
CA TRP A 138 13.34 -2.60 -12.04
C TRP A 138 12.24 -3.04 -11.08
N GLN A 139 12.11 -4.35 -10.85
CA GLN A 139 11.19 -4.87 -9.83
C GLN A 139 11.50 -4.38 -8.41
N PHE A 140 12.77 -4.12 -8.08
CA PHE A 140 13.14 -3.57 -6.77
C PHE A 140 12.85 -2.08 -6.70
N TYR A 141 13.06 -1.30 -7.77
CA TYR A 141 12.65 0.11 -7.77
C TYR A 141 11.13 0.24 -7.58
N VAL A 142 10.34 -0.60 -8.25
CA VAL A 142 8.87 -0.61 -8.08
C VAL A 142 8.49 -0.96 -6.65
N TYR A 143 9.01 -2.08 -6.13
CA TYR A 143 8.66 -2.58 -4.80
C TYR A 143 9.12 -1.63 -3.69
N GLU A 144 10.38 -1.22 -3.69
CA GLU A 144 10.94 -0.38 -2.63
C GLU A 144 10.34 1.03 -2.66
N PHE A 145 10.20 1.65 -3.83
CA PHE A 145 9.63 3.00 -3.88
C PHE A 145 8.15 3.04 -3.56
N ALA A 146 7.37 2.02 -3.94
CA ALA A 146 5.97 1.93 -3.54
C ALA A 146 5.82 1.86 -2.02
N HIS A 147 6.69 1.09 -1.35
CA HIS A 147 6.74 1.00 0.11
C HIS A 147 7.03 2.36 0.74
N GLU A 148 8.11 3.01 0.33
CA GLU A 148 8.52 4.29 0.92
C GLU A 148 7.57 5.45 0.57
N LEU A 149 7.01 5.46 -0.63
CA LEU A 149 5.97 6.43 -1.01
C LEU A 149 4.71 6.23 -0.18
N CYS A 150 4.35 4.98 0.16
CA CYS A 150 3.21 4.71 1.04
C CYS A 150 3.38 5.35 2.42
N HIS A 151 4.57 5.29 3.04
CA HIS A 151 4.86 6.01 4.29
C HIS A 151 4.62 7.52 4.15
N LEU A 152 5.07 8.12 3.05
CA LEU A 152 4.80 9.53 2.75
C LEU A 152 3.29 9.77 2.64
N LEU A 153 2.55 8.95 1.91
CA LEU A 153 1.11 9.10 1.75
C LEU A 153 0.35 8.93 3.07
N SER A 154 0.86 8.11 4.00
CA SER A 154 0.24 7.83 5.30
C SER A 154 0.60 8.81 6.41
N ASN A 155 1.33 9.89 6.11
CA ASN A 155 1.76 10.88 7.11
C ASN A 155 2.63 10.28 8.23
N TYR A 156 3.58 9.39 7.88
CA TYR A 156 4.54 8.78 8.82
C TYR A 156 5.20 9.79 9.78
N GLU A 157 5.36 11.04 9.33
CA GLU A 157 6.01 12.13 10.05
C GLU A 157 5.18 12.78 11.17
N GLU A 158 3.84 12.70 11.15
CA GLU A 158 2.95 13.49 12.04
C GLU A 158 2.95 13.00 13.50
N ASN A 159 3.55 11.84 13.75
CA ASN A 159 3.66 11.23 15.08
C ASN A 159 5.12 11.09 15.56
N VAL A 160 6.00 11.98 15.11
CA VAL A 160 7.40 12.06 15.58
C VAL A 160 7.47 12.97 16.81
N GLY A 161 7.40 12.37 18.00
CA GLY A 161 7.56 13.07 19.29
C GLY A 161 8.85 12.67 20.02
N ALA A 162 9.10 13.30 21.17
CA ALA A 162 10.22 12.92 22.06
C ALA A 162 10.10 11.49 22.62
N ASP A 163 8.89 10.92 22.56
CA ASP A 163 8.58 9.55 22.91
C ASP A 163 8.66 8.68 21.64
N PRO A 164 9.54 7.65 21.61
CA PRO A 164 9.71 6.80 20.43
C PRO A 164 8.56 5.81 20.21
N THR A 165 7.56 5.77 21.09
CA THR A 165 6.49 4.76 21.05
C THR A 165 5.57 4.97 19.84
N LYS A 166 5.44 3.93 18.99
CA LYS A 166 4.52 3.90 17.84
C LYS A 166 3.78 2.57 17.75
N TYR A 167 2.76 2.37 18.59
CA TYR A 167 2.06 1.08 18.73
C TYR A 167 1.45 0.55 17.44
N ASN A 168 1.05 1.43 16.52
CA ASN A 168 0.35 1.04 15.29
C ASN A 168 1.23 1.12 14.04
N GLN A 169 2.54 1.38 14.17
CA GLN A 169 3.45 1.44 13.02
C GLN A 169 3.49 0.13 12.23
N TRP A 170 3.29 -1.02 12.88
CA TRP A 170 3.20 -2.31 12.20
C TRP A 170 2.10 -2.34 11.12
N PHE A 171 0.99 -1.62 11.35
CA PHE A 171 -0.10 -1.55 10.40
C PHE A 171 0.25 -0.65 9.21
N GLU A 172 1.01 0.41 9.46
CA GLU A 172 1.59 1.23 8.38
C GLU A 172 2.53 0.39 7.52
N GLU A 173 3.43 -0.41 8.12
CA GLU A 173 4.29 -1.35 7.39
C GLU A 173 3.47 -2.37 6.57
N THR A 174 2.35 -2.86 7.12
CA THR A 174 1.41 -3.72 6.37
C THR A 174 0.83 -3.01 5.15
N LEU A 175 0.38 -1.76 5.28
CA LEU A 175 -0.17 -0.99 4.17
C LEU A 175 0.90 -0.71 3.10
N CYS A 176 2.13 -0.42 3.52
CA CYS A 176 3.27 -0.20 2.63
C CYS A 176 3.63 -1.47 1.86
N GLU A 177 3.63 -2.64 2.50
CA GLU A 177 3.79 -3.94 1.81
C GLU A 177 2.65 -4.19 0.81
N THR A 178 1.40 -3.87 1.18
CA THR A 178 0.26 -3.96 0.26
C THR A 178 0.46 -3.05 -0.96
N ALA A 179 1.02 -1.84 -0.78
CA ALA A 179 1.29 -0.90 -1.87
C ALA A 179 2.30 -1.46 -2.86
N SER A 180 3.35 -2.09 -2.36
CA SER A 180 4.38 -2.75 -3.16
C SER A 180 3.83 -3.91 -3.98
N LEU A 181 2.97 -4.75 -3.38
CA LEU A 181 2.33 -5.85 -4.09
C LEU A 181 1.34 -5.34 -5.16
N PHE A 182 0.54 -4.35 -4.81
CA PHE A 182 -0.42 -3.72 -5.72
C PHE A 182 0.29 -3.12 -6.94
N THR A 183 1.35 -2.32 -6.74
CA THR A 183 2.05 -1.66 -7.84
C THR A 183 2.77 -2.65 -8.74
N LEU A 184 3.43 -3.68 -8.18
CA LEU A 184 4.05 -4.73 -8.99
C LEU A 184 3.03 -5.43 -9.89
N LYS A 185 1.86 -5.78 -9.35
CA LYS A 185 0.82 -6.47 -10.12
C LYS A 185 0.23 -5.57 -11.21
N ASN A 186 -0.10 -4.33 -10.87
CA ASN A 186 -0.76 -3.42 -11.80
C ASN A 186 0.19 -2.91 -12.88
N LEU A 187 1.42 -2.50 -12.52
CA LEU A 187 2.43 -2.13 -13.51
C LEU A 187 2.80 -3.28 -14.44
N ALA A 188 2.85 -4.53 -13.96
CA ALA A 188 3.02 -5.67 -14.83
C ALA A 188 1.92 -5.74 -15.91
N THR A 189 0.66 -5.51 -15.54
CA THR A 189 -0.46 -5.50 -16.49
C THR A 189 -0.39 -4.29 -17.42
N THR A 190 -0.17 -3.11 -16.86
CA THR A 190 -0.13 -1.86 -17.63
C THR A 190 1.03 -1.87 -18.62
N TRP A 191 2.20 -2.38 -18.24
CA TRP A 191 3.38 -2.41 -19.12
C TRP A 191 3.35 -3.54 -20.15
N GLU A 192 2.57 -4.61 -19.92
CA GLU A 192 2.25 -5.60 -20.96
C GLU A 192 1.46 -4.95 -22.12
N ALA A 193 0.57 -4.02 -21.81
CA ALA A 193 -0.29 -3.36 -22.80
C ALA A 193 0.30 -2.05 -23.36
N ALA A 194 0.89 -1.23 -22.50
CA ALA A 194 1.34 0.13 -22.79
C ALA A 194 2.54 0.50 -21.89
N PRO A 195 3.74 -0.05 -22.15
CA PRO A 195 4.93 0.27 -21.37
C PRO A 195 5.36 1.73 -21.61
N PRO A 196 6.12 2.34 -20.66
CA PRO A 196 6.61 3.72 -20.80
C PRO A 196 7.49 3.95 -22.03
N GLY A 197 8.12 2.89 -22.52
CA GLY A 197 8.98 2.89 -23.71
C GLY A 197 9.32 1.47 -24.17
N PRO A 198 9.88 1.30 -25.37
CA PRO A 198 10.21 -0.02 -25.94
C PRO A 198 11.12 -0.89 -25.06
N GLU A 199 12.00 -0.26 -24.27
CA GLU A 199 12.94 -0.93 -23.38
C GLU A 199 12.28 -1.59 -22.16
N TRP A 200 11.03 -1.22 -21.86
CA TRP A 200 10.27 -1.71 -20.70
C TRP A 200 9.33 -2.88 -21.00
N VAL A 201 9.10 -3.19 -22.29
CA VAL A 201 8.21 -4.28 -22.74
C VAL A 201 8.55 -5.61 -22.06
N ALA A 202 9.85 -5.95 -22.00
CA ALA A 202 10.30 -7.20 -21.40
C ALA A 202 10.26 -7.19 -19.86
N GLN A 203 10.13 -6.03 -19.23
CA GLN A 203 10.17 -5.88 -17.77
C GLN A 203 8.84 -6.25 -17.12
N ALA A 204 7.72 -6.09 -17.83
CA ALA A 204 6.39 -6.46 -17.32
C ALA A 204 6.34 -7.92 -16.81
N GLY A 205 6.94 -8.84 -17.56
CA GLY A 205 7.07 -10.24 -17.14
C GLY A 205 7.96 -10.44 -15.91
N LYS A 206 9.00 -9.61 -15.69
CA LYS A 206 9.80 -9.64 -14.45
C LYS A 206 9.00 -9.15 -13.25
N LEU A 207 8.26 -8.06 -13.40
CA LEU A 207 7.37 -7.52 -12.35
C LEU A 207 6.33 -8.58 -11.95
N ARG A 208 5.67 -9.21 -12.94
CA ARG A 208 4.69 -10.28 -12.70
C ARG A 208 5.31 -11.46 -11.95
N ARG A 209 6.49 -11.92 -12.37
CA ARG A 209 7.19 -13.04 -11.70
C ARG A 209 7.56 -12.70 -10.27
N PHE A 210 8.02 -11.47 -10.01
CA PHE A 210 8.36 -11.05 -8.65
C PHE A 210 7.12 -10.96 -7.77
N PHE A 211 6.04 -10.33 -8.24
CA PHE A 211 4.73 -10.35 -7.55
C PHE A 211 4.28 -11.78 -7.24
N ASN A 212 4.30 -12.68 -8.23
CA ASN A 212 3.89 -14.07 -8.06
C ASN A 212 4.78 -14.83 -7.07
N LEU A 213 6.09 -14.55 -7.02
CA LEU A 213 6.98 -15.13 -6.03
C LEU A 213 6.53 -14.71 -4.63
N LEU A 214 6.38 -13.40 -4.41
CA LEU A 214 6.01 -12.82 -3.12
C LEU A 214 4.65 -13.34 -2.64
N ILE A 215 3.59 -13.20 -3.43
CA ILE A 215 2.23 -13.56 -2.99
C ILE A 215 2.08 -15.04 -2.63
N ASN A 216 2.88 -15.92 -3.23
CA ASN A 216 2.83 -17.36 -3.03
C ASN A 216 3.79 -17.86 -1.92
N GLU A 217 4.54 -16.99 -1.25
CA GLU A 217 5.37 -17.41 -0.12
C GLU A 217 4.49 -17.94 1.02
N ALA A 218 4.82 -19.15 1.50
CA ALA A 218 3.99 -19.87 2.45
C ALA A 218 3.74 -19.11 3.77
N HIS A 219 4.71 -18.32 4.23
CA HIS A 219 4.55 -17.56 5.49
C HIS A 219 3.58 -16.39 5.37
N ARG A 220 3.21 -15.97 4.15
CA ARG A 220 2.24 -14.88 3.92
C ARG A 220 0.79 -15.36 3.89
N GLN A 221 0.57 -16.64 4.16
CA GLN A 221 -0.76 -17.23 4.24
C GLN A 221 -1.16 -17.37 5.70
N LEU A 222 -2.45 -17.15 6.00
CA LEU A 222 -2.98 -17.49 7.32
C LEU A 222 -2.83 -18.99 7.56
N PRO A 223 -2.54 -19.40 8.81
CA PRO A 223 -2.67 -20.80 9.19
C PRO A 223 -4.10 -21.31 8.88
N PRO A 224 -4.25 -22.58 8.49
CA PRO A 224 -5.56 -23.17 8.27
C PRO A 224 -6.49 -22.94 9.46
N ASN A 225 -7.77 -22.64 9.19
CA ASN A 225 -8.80 -22.41 10.20
C ASN A 225 -8.49 -21.28 11.20
N SER A 226 -7.63 -20.31 10.84
CA SER A 226 -7.39 -19.10 11.64
C SER A 226 -8.01 -17.87 10.96
N PRO A 227 -9.21 -17.42 11.37
CA PRO A 227 -9.74 -16.14 10.91
C PRO A 227 -8.77 -14.99 11.20
N LEU A 228 -8.67 -14.01 10.29
CA LEU A 228 -7.73 -12.90 10.41
C LEU A 228 -7.84 -12.16 11.75
N ALA A 229 -9.05 -11.77 12.15
CA ALA A 229 -9.26 -11.04 13.41
C ALA A 229 -8.77 -11.83 14.63
N SER A 230 -9.02 -13.14 14.70
CA SER A 230 -8.49 -14.00 15.76
C SER A 230 -6.97 -14.14 15.73
N TRP A 231 -6.40 -14.28 14.53
CA TRP A 231 -4.95 -14.32 14.36
C TRP A 231 -4.32 -13.00 14.80
N LEU A 232 -4.90 -11.85 14.41
CA LEU A 232 -4.43 -10.53 14.80
C LEU A 232 -4.49 -10.34 16.31
N ARG A 233 -5.60 -10.66 16.99
CA ARG A 233 -5.69 -10.56 18.46
C ARG A 233 -4.57 -11.32 19.18
N THR A 234 -4.14 -12.45 18.64
CA THR A 234 -3.06 -13.25 19.22
C THR A 234 -1.66 -12.68 18.91
N ASN A 235 -1.53 -11.89 17.84
CA ASN A 235 -0.25 -11.36 17.36
C ASN A 235 -0.05 -9.86 17.64
N GLU A 236 -1.10 -9.12 17.98
CA GLU A 236 -1.14 -7.66 18.11
C GLU A 236 -0.10 -7.15 19.11
N GLU A 237 0.02 -7.79 20.28
CA GLU A 237 1.00 -7.36 21.29
C GLU A 237 2.45 -7.55 20.84
N ALA A 238 2.73 -8.53 19.96
CA ALA A 238 4.05 -8.67 19.37
C ALA A 238 4.30 -7.60 18.30
N LEU A 239 3.30 -7.36 17.46
CA LEU A 239 3.34 -6.34 16.40
C LEU A 239 3.49 -4.91 16.96
N LYS A 240 2.82 -4.60 18.08
CA LYS A 240 2.98 -3.33 18.80
C LYS A 240 4.39 -3.13 19.35
N ARG A 241 5.03 -4.21 19.80
CA ARG A 241 6.40 -4.16 20.38
C ARG A 241 7.48 -4.08 19.32
N ASP A 242 7.27 -4.75 18.19
CA ASP A 242 8.18 -4.75 17.06
C ASP A 242 7.38 -4.58 15.76
N PRO A 243 7.32 -3.36 15.22
CA PRO A 243 6.59 -3.11 13.97
C PRO A 243 7.26 -3.74 12.76
N TYR A 244 8.50 -4.21 12.88
CA TYR A 244 9.28 -4.80 11.81
C TYR A 244 9.21 -6.33 11.78
N LEU A 245 8.20 -6.93 12.42
CA LEU A 245 7.85 -8.35 12.26
C LEU A 245 7.29 -8.63 10.86
N ARG A 246 8.12 -8.44 9.82
CA ARG A 246 7.75 -8.45 8.39
C ARG A 246 6.90 -9.63 7.97
N LYS A 247 7.28 -10.85 8.37
CA LYS A 247 6.51 -12.06 8.06
C LYS A 247 5.05 -11.97 8.53
N LYS A 248 4.78 -11.29 9.64
CA LYS A 248 3.42 -11.06 10.14
C LYS A 248 2.73 -9.94 9.37
N ASN A 249 3.43 -8.84 9.10
CA ASN A 249 2.89 -7.73 8.32
C ASN A 249 2.45 -8.19 6.92
N GLU A 250 3.27 -9.05 6.28
CA GLU A 250 3.04 -9.60 4.95
C GLU A 250 1.80 -10.53 4.88
N VAL A 251 1.49 -11.27 5.95
CA VAL A 251 0.23 -12.05 6.04
C VAL A 251 -0.98 -11.11 5.92
N VAL A 252 -0.96 -10.03 6.71
CA VAL A 252 -2.06 -9.06 6.71
C VAL A 252 -2.11 -8.32 5.37
N ALA A 253 -0.94 -7.96 4.81
CA ALA A 253 -0.84 -7.26 3.54
C ALA A 253 -1.47 -8.04 2.38
N ASN A 254 -1.21 -9.36 2.31
CA ASN A 254 -1.83 -10.26 1.32
C ASN A 254 -3.37 -10.29 1.42
N LEU A 255 -3.91 -10.22 2.64
CA LEU A 255 -5.36 -10.26 2.88
C LEU A 255 -6.05 -8.93 2.59
N LEU A 256 -5.34 -7.81 2.74
CA LEU A 256 -5.85 -6.49 2.42
C LEU A 256 -5.76 -6.16 0.93
N LEU A 257 -4.80 -6.74 0.21
CA LEU A 257 -4.55 -6.46 -1.20
C LEU A 257 -5.83 -6.47 -2.08
N PRO A 258 -6.74 -7.47 -2.00
CA PRO A 258 -7.96 -7.46 -2.82
C PRO A 258 -8.89 -6.26 -2.59
N LEU A 259 -8.84 -5.63 -1.42
CA LEU A 259 -9.66 -4.44 -1.11
C LEU A 259 -9.15 -3.19 -1.86
N PHE A 260 -7.85 -3.10 -2.11
CA PHE A 260 -7.24 -2.03 -2.91
C PHE A 260 -7.34 -2.31 -4.41
N GLU A 261 -7.21 -3.56 -4.84
CA GLU A 261 -7.32 -3.95 -6.26
C GLU A 261 -8.67 -3.63 -6.89
N LYS A 262 -9.75 -3.74 -6.11
CA LYS A 262 -11.10 -3.50 -6.61
C LYS A 262 -11.35 -2.03 -6.97
N HIS A 263 -10.68 -1.12 -6.28
CA HIS A 263 -10.93 0.33 -6.29
C HIS A 263 -9.60 1.06 -6.00
N PRO A 264 -8.74 1.28 -7.01
CA PRO A 264 -7.45 1.95 -6.82
C PRO A 264 -7.54 3.34 -6.18
N GLU A 265 -8.67 4.03 -6.33
CA GLU A 265 -8.97 5.31 -5.66
C GLU A 265 -8.88 5.23 -4.12
N ASN A 266 -8.98 4.02 -3.54
CA ASN A 266 -8.86 3.81 -2.10
C ASN A 266 -7.46 4.14 -1.55
N TRP A 267 -6.43 4.19 -2.38
CA TRP A 267 -5.09 4.62 -1.95
C TRP A 267 -5.08 6.05 -1.43
N ASP A 268 -5.96 6.93 -1.93
CA ASP A 268 -6.11 8.30 -1.43
C ASP A 268 -6.55 8.33 0.05
N ALA A 269 -7.18 7.25 0.56
CA ALA A 269 -7.58 7.16 1.96
C ALA A 269 -6.38 7.18 2.91
N LEU A 270 -5.17 6.78 2.46
CA LEU A 270 -3.96 6.83 3.28
C LEU A 270 -3.63 8.23 3.77
N THR A 271 -3.98 9.27 3.01
CA THR A 271 -3.72 10.67 3.37
C THR A 271 -4.43 11.13 4.64
N TYR A 272 -5.36 10.33 5.15
CA TYR A 272 -6.12 10.58 6.39
C TYR A 272 -5.67 9.71 7.57
N LEU A 273 -4.63 8.88 7.37
CA LEU A 273 -3.98 8.12 8.42
C LEU A 273 -3.03 9.01 9.24
N ASN A 274 -2.77 8.66 10.50
CA ASN A 274 -1.81 9.31 11.40
C ASN A 274 -2.06 10.79 11.72
N LEU A 275 -3.22 11.36 11.35
CA LEU A 275 -3.52 12.77 11.57
C LEU A 275 -3.95 13.10 13.01
N ASN A 276 -4.29 12.11 13.84
CA ASN A 276 -4.66 12.38 15.23
C ASN A 276 -3.41 12.34 16.13
N PRO A 277 -3.13 13.38 16.93
CA PRO A 277 -1.93 13.45 17.80
C PRO A 277 -1.75 12.29 18.79
N THR A 278 -2.81 11.51 19.06
CA THR A 278 -2.72 10.34 19.96
C THR A 278 -2.44 9.03 19.24
N ASP A 279 -2.44 9.01 17.91
CA ASP A 279 -2.41 7.79 17.08
C ASP A 279 -1.23 6.86 17.38
N ALA A 280 -0.06 7.44 17.68
CA ALA A 280 1.13 6.69 18.11
C ALA A 280 0.90 5.79 19.34
N ARG A 281 -0.06 6.13 20.20
CA ARG A 281 -0.32 5.46 21.49
C ARG A 281 -1.73 4.88 21.61
N SER A 282 -2.63 5.21 20.70
CA SER A 282 -3.97 4.64 20.66
C SER A 282 -3.91 3.13 20.52
N ASN A 283 -4.86 2.41 21.14
CA ASN A 283 -5.02 1.01 20.79
C ASN A 283 -5.48 0.88 19.33
N PHE A 284 -5.31 -0.31 18.75
CA PHE A 284 -5.50 -0.48 17.31
C PHE A 284 -6.91 -0.14 16.83
N GLN A 285 -7.94 -0.48 17.60
CA GLN A 285 -9.32 -0.12 17.27
C GLN A 285 -9.54 1.40 17.27
N GLN A 286 -9.01 2.11 18.27
CA GLN A 286 -9.08 3.58 18.31
C GLN A 286 -8.34 4.23 17.14
N TYR A 287 -7.15 3.73 16.82
CA TYR A 287 -6.35 4.19 15.68
C TYR A 287 -7.12 4.06 14.35
N LEU A 288 -7.72 2.89 14.09
CA LEU A 288 -8.55 2.69 12.90
C LEU A 288 -9.83 3.55 12.92
N ASN A 289 -10.42 3.79 14.09
CA ASN A 289 -11.56 4.71 14.21
C ASN A 289 -11.14 6.15 13.90
N HIS A 290 -9.97 6.62 14.34
CA HIS A 290 -9.48 7.95 13.95
C HIS A 290 -9.31 8.07 12.45
N TRP A 291 -8.73 7.05 11.79
CA TRP A 291 -8.65 7.02 10.34
C TRP A 291 -10.04 7.17 9.68
N TYR A 292 -11.03 6.41 10.16
CA TYR A 292 -12.41 6.52 9.68
C TYR A 292 -13.02 7.91 9.89
N GLN A 293 -12.74 8.55 11.04
CA GLN A 293 -13.26 9.89 11.33
C GLN A 293 -12.60 10.96 10.44
N ASN A 294 -11.28 10.88 10.26
CA ASN A 294 -10.50 11.80 9.45
C ASN A 294 -10.81 11.69 7.95
N ALA A 295 -11.17 10.49 7.48
CA ALA A 295 -11.48 10.24 6.09
C ALA A 295 -12.79 10.93 5.65
N PRO A 296 -12.83 11.59 4.48
CA PRO A 296 -14.05 12.15 3.91
C PRO A 296 -15.02 11.03 3.48
N ASP A 297 -16.28 11.39 3.28
CA ASP A 297 -17.37 10.43 3.02
C ASP A 297 -17.09 9.46 1.86
N GLU A 298 -16.42 9.93 0.81
CA GLU A 298 -15.98 9.12 -0.33
C GLU A 298 -15.12 7.91 0.07
N HIS A 299 -14.33 8.01 1.16
CA HIS A 299 -13.42 6.96 1.64
C HIS A 299 -13.97 6.18 2.83
N LYS A 300 -15.02 6.67 3.51
CA LYS A 300 -15.54 6.04 4.74
C LYS A 300 -15.99 4.59 4.55
N LEU A 301 -16.61 4.26 3.42
CA LEU A 301 -17.03 2.88 3.14
C LEU A 301 -15.82 1.94 3.03
N PHE A 302 -14.76 2.37 2.36
CA PHE A 302 -13.53 1.60 2.24
C PHE A 302 -12.88 1.38 3.61
N VAL A 303 -12.68 2.46 4.37
CA VAL A 303 -12.06 2.39 5.71
C VAL A 303 -12.89 1.47 6.63
N SER A 304 -14.22 1.59 6.62
CA SER A 304 -15.10 0.71 7.40
C SER A 304 -14.98 -0.78 7.02
N ARG A 305 -14.71 -1.11 5.75
CA ARG A 305 -14.43 -2.50 5.34
C ARG A 305 -13.12 -3.00 5.92
N ILE A 306 -12.08 -2.17 5.95
CA ILE A 306 -10.79 -2.50 6.59
C ILE A 306 -11.02 -2.77 8.09
N LEU A 307 -11.74 -1.89 8.79
CA LEU A 307 -12.08 -2.09 10.22
C LEU A 307 -12.81 -3.42 10.43
N THR A 308 -13.81 -3.71 9.59
CA THR A 308 -14.59 -4.96 9.67
C THR A 308 -13.68 -6.19 9.50
N VAL A 309 -12.83 -6.19 8.47
CA VAL A 309 -11.93 -7.31 8.17
C VAL A 309 -10.90 -7.55 9.27
N LEU A 310 -10.41 -6.49 9.91
CA LEU A 310 -9.35 -6.59 10.91
C LEU A 310 -9.87 -6.85 12.33
N LEU A 311 -11.07 -6.36 12.66
CA LEU A 311 -11.58 -6.38 14.04
C LEU A 311 -12.71 -7.39 14.28
N GLN A 312 -13.45 -7.81 13.25
CA GLN A 312 -14.60 -8.72 13.42
C GLN A 312 -14.25 -10.15 13.03
N ASP A 313 -14.62 -11.10 13.89
CA ASP A 313 -14.53 -12.52 13.57
C ASP A 313 -15.61 -12.90 12.55
N GLY A 314 -15.20 -13.12 11.30
CA GLY A 314 -15.94 -13.92 10.33
C GLY A 314 -17.23 -13.32 9.77
N LYS A 315 -17.08 -12.51 8.72
CA LYS A 315 -17.76 -12.73 7.43
C LYS A 315 -16.95 -11.97 6.35
N PRO A 316 -16.60 -12.58 5.21
CA PRO A 316 -16.14 -11.80 4.07
C PRO A 316 -17.20 -10.75 3.74
N PRO A 317 -16.83 -9.53 3.31
CA PRO A 317 -17.81 -8.50 3.01
C PRO A 317 -18.79 -9.05 1.97
N LEU A 318 -20.06 -9.18 2.36
CA LEU A 318 -21.16 -9.42 1.44
C LEU A 318 -21.02 -8.41 0.30
N ALA A 319 -21.04 -8.90 -0.93
CA ALA A 319 -21.21 -8.06 -2.10
C ALA A 319 -22.37 -7.09 -1.80
N ALA A 320 -22.11 -5.78 -1.91
CA ALA A 320 -23.10 -4.77 -1.62
C ALA A 320 -24.39 -5.09 -2.41
N PRO A 321 -25.58 -4.99 -1.79
CA PRO A 321 -26.81 -5.20 -2.53
C PRO A 321 -26.84 -4.17 -3.66
N LEU A 322 -27.07 -4.67 -4.88
CA LEU A 322 -27.40 -3.85 -6.03
C LEU A 322 -28.49 -2.87 -5.59
N ILE A 323 -28.15 -1.57 -5.56
CA ILE A 323 -29.15 -0.52 -5.45
C ILE A 323 -30.02 -0.70 -6.68
N ALA A 324 -31.24 -1.21 -6.49
CA ALA A 324 -32.26 -1.21 -7.52
C ALA A 324 -32.49 0.25 -7.90
N SER A 325 -31.99 0.63 -9.08
CA SER A 325 -32.31 1.92 -9.67
C SER A 325 -33.82 1.95 -9.91
N GLY A 326 -34.50 2.77 -9.10
CA GLY A 326 -35.86 3.20 -9.37
C GLY A 326 -35.87 3.96 -10.69
N GLY A 327 -36.39 3.33 -11.74
CA GLY A 327 -36.74 3.97 -13.00
C GLY A 327 -38.25 4.21 -13.02
N ALA A 328 -38.66 5.41 -12.63
CA ALA A 328 -39.95 5.95 -13.03
C ALA A 328 -39.91 6.21 -14.55
N GLY A 329 -40.87 5.63 -15.28
CA GLY A 329 -41.13 5.92 -16.69
C GLY A 329 -42.64 5.95 -16.90
N ALA A 330 -43.19 7.15 -17.13
CA ALA A 330 -44.58 7.39 -17.44
C ALA A 330 -44.82 7.49 -18.96
N GLY A 331 -46.00 7.06 -19.40
CA GLY A 331 -46.60 7.26 -20.74
C GLY A 331 -46.36 6.09 -21.70
N VAL A 332 -47.34 5.52 -22.41
CA VAL A 332 -48.42 6.16 -23.17
C VAL A 332 -49.62 5.21 -23.37
N ALA A 333 -50.82 5.80 -23.33
CA ALA A 333 -52.16 5.44 -23.81
C ALA A 333 -52.46 4.08 -24.49
N GLY A 334 -53.55 3.46 -24.03
CA GLY A 334 -54.36 2.47 -24.77
C GLY A 334 -55.82 2.50 -24.29
N VAL A 335 -56.74 2.85 -25.20
CA VAL A 335 -58.19 3.07 -25.04
C VAL A 335 -58.95 1.74 -24.80
N PRO A 336 -60.09 1.72 -24.07
CA PRO A 336 -60.77 0.48 -23.68
C PRO A 336 -61.77 -0.02 -24.74
N GLY A 337 -61.70 -1.33 -25.04
CA GLY A 337 -62.72 -2.06 -25.80
C GLY A 337 -63.74 -2.72 -24.86
N LYS A 338 -65.00 -2.34 -25.03
CA LYS A 338 -66.19 -3.05 -24.54
C LYS A 338 -66.44 -4.30 -25.40
N ASP A 339 -66.91 -5.37 -24.78
CA ASP A 339 -67.95 -6.31 -25.26
C ASP A 339 -68.26 -7.27 -24.10
N GLU A 340 -69.41 -7.15 -23.44
CA GLU A 340 -70.71 -7.76 -23.75
C GLU A 340 -70.78 -9.29 -23.55
N GLY A 341 -71.69 -9.71 -22.66
CA GLY A 341 -72.12 -11.11 -22.53
C GLY A 341 -72.63 -11.51 -21.14
N GLY A 342 -73.89 -11.19 -20.82
CA GLY A 342 -74.62 -11.79 -19.68
C GLY A 342 -75.00 -13.27 -19.94
N PRO A 343 -76.03 -13.88 -19.28
CA PRO A 343 -77.01 -13.28 -18.37
C PRO A 343 -77.50 -14.18 -17.17
N ARG A 344 -78.48 -13.65 -16.42
CA ARG A 344 -79.54 -14.31 -15.57
C ARG A 344 -79.15 -14.81 -14.17
N ARG A 345 -80.01 -14.80 -13.14
CA ARG A 345 -81.30 -14.15 -12.77
C ARG A 345 -81.48 -14.50 -11.27
N ALA A 346 -81.77 -13.53 -10.42
CA ALA A 346 -82.97 -13.41 -9.57
C ALA A 346 -83.35 -14.60 -8.65
N ARG A 347 -83.08 -14.45 -7.35
CA ARG A 347 -84.09 -14.41 -6.28
C ARG A 347 -83.51 -13.71 -5.05
#